data_AF-A0A453JC31-F1
#
_entry.id   AF-A0A453JC31-F1
#
_cell.length_a   1.000
_cell.length_b   1.000
_cell.length_c   1.000
_cell.angle_alpha   90.00
_cell.angle_beta   90.00
_cell.angle_gamma   90.00
#
_symmetry.space_group_name_H-M   'P 1'
#
loop_
_entity.id
_entity.type
_entity.pdbx_description
1 polymer ?
#
loop_
_entity_poly.entity_id
_entity_poly.type
_entity_poly.pdbx_seq_one_letter_code
_entity_poly.pdbx_strand_id
1 'polypeptide(L)'
;VGAKGVLNIAWVNVSNIPLDKRHEKNIAFVGSLVGVTLDIDKSTVNRPESVRIKLGCRDAEKIPEKAEGVLGDHFCDFFYSVDKILVKNPPKESVTVA
;
A
#
# COMPACT_ATOMS: atom_id res chain seq x y z
N VAL A 1 25.98 -3.57 -4.45
CA VAL A 1 24.54 -3.46 -4.11
C VAL A 1 23.88 -2.51 -5.10
N GLY A 2 22.96 -2.99 -5.95
CA GLY A 2 22.31 -2.22 -7.03
C GLY A 2 21.03 -1.48 -6.61
N ALA A 3 20.89 -1.13 -5.32
CA ALA A 3 19.68 -0.50 -4.80
C ALA A 3 19.58 0.97 -5.23
N LYS A 4 18.49 1.32 -5.93
CA LYS A 4 18.25 2.67 -6.46
C LYS A 4 17.71 3.67 -5.43
N GLY A 5 17.40 3.24 -4.20
CA GLY A 5 16.84 4.10 -3.14
C GLY A 5 16.46 3.31 -1.89
N VAL A 6 15.99 4.04 -0.86
CA VAL A 6 15.43 3.47 0.38
C VAL A 6 13.92 3.68 0.37
N LEU A 7 13.16 2.72 0.86
CA LEU A 7 11.69 2.78 0.88
C LEU A 7 11.20 3.94 1.77
N ASN A 8 10.24 4.71 1.25
CA ASN A 8 9.36 5.52 2.07
C ASN A 8 8.36 4.60 2.75
N ILE A 9 7.96 4.93 3.99
CA ILE A 9 7.04 4.09 4.77
C ILE A 9 5.88 4.95 5.24
N ALA A 10 4.66 4.49 5.00
CA ALA A 10 3.45 5.14 5.48
C ALA A 10 2.41 4.12 5.97
N TRP A 11 1.57 4.54 6.90
CA TRP A 11 0.29 3.92 7.17
C TRP A 11 -0.72 4.37 6.11
N VAL A 12 -1.39 3.40 5.51
CA VAL A 12 -2.38 3.61 4.45
C VAL A 12 -3.64 2.85 4.82
N ASN A 13 -4.79 3.50 4.71
CA ASN A 13 -6.09 2.88 4.84
C ASN A 13 -6.55 2.39 3.47
N VAL A 14 -6.97 1.13 3.40
CA VAL A 14 -7.51 0.51 2.20
C VAL A 14 -8.95 0.14 2.43
N SER A 15 -9.84 0.60 1.55
CA SER A 15 -11.27 0.29 1.60
C SER A 15 -11.69 -0.58 0.41
N ASN A 16 -12.96 -0.98 0.43
CA ASN A 16 -13.58 -1.82 -0.60
C ASN A 16 -13.02 -3.24 -0.72
N ILE A 17 -12.36 -3.75 0.33
CA ILE A 17 -12.02 -5.18 0.44
C ILE A 17 -13.22 -5.91 1.07
N PRO A 18 -13.81 -6.92 0.40
CA PRO A 18 -14.91 -7.72 0.95
C PRO A 18 -14.51 -8.39 2.27
N LEU A 19 -15.34 -8.27 3.30
CA LEU A 19 -15.03 -8.76 4.67
C LEU A 19 -14.67 -10.25 4.71
N ASP A 20 -15.37 -11.07 3.92
CA ASP A 20 -15.11 -12.51 3.76
C ASP A 20 -13.75 -12.80 3.12
N LYS A 21 -13.21 -11.87 2.34
CA LYS A 21 -11.91 -11.97 1.65
C LYS A 21 -10.78 -11.25 2.39
N ARG A 22 -11.00 -10.70 3.59
CA ARG A 22 -9.99 -10.00 4.40
C ARG A 22 -9.12 -10.93 5.24
N HIS A 23 -8.43 -11.83 4.56
CA HIS A 23 -7.34 -12.58 5.17
C HIS A 23 -5.99 -11.96 4.81
N GLU A 24 -4.98 -12.26 5.62
CA GLU A 24 -3.66 -11.62 5.57
C GLU A 24 -3.05 -11.59 4.16
N LYS A 25 -3.16 -12.70 3.41
CA LYS A 25 -2.65 -12.83 2.04
C LYS A 25 -3.33 -11.87 1.05
N ASN A 26 -4.66 -11.74 1.14
CA ASN A 26 -5.42 -10.88 0.26
C ASN A 26 -5.16 -9.40 0.58
N ILE A 27 -5.08 -9.05 1.87
CA ILE A 27 -4.73 -7.69 2.29
C ILE A 27 -3.32 -7.33 1.81
N ALA A 28 -2.36 -8.26 1.97
CA ALA A 28 -1.00 -8.08 1.48
C ALA A 28 -0.95 -7.91 -0.05
N PHE A 29 -1.75 -8.70 -0.79
CA PHE A 29 -1.90 -8.56 -2.23
C PHE A 29 -2.45 -7.19 -2.63
N VAL A 30 -3.53 -6.73 -1.99
CA VAL A 30 -4.10 -5.41 -2.29
C VAL A 30 -3.08 -4.30 -2.02
N GLY A 31 -2.36 -4.36 -0.90
CA GLY A 31 -1.27 -3.42 -0.65
C GLY A 31 -0.14 -3.49 -1.69
N SER A 32 0.11 -4.68 -2.27
CA SER A 32 1.13 -4.88 -3.29
C SER A 32 0.87 -4.15 -4.61
N LEU A 33 -0.39 -3.76 -4.87
CA LEU A 33 -0.77 -3.01 -6.07
C LEU A 33 -0.18 -1.61 -6.10
N VAL A 34 0.12 -1.03 -4.93
CA VAL A 34 0.57 0.36 -4.78
C VAL A 34 1.92 0.50 -4.04
N GLY A 35 2.49 -0.61 -3.57
CA GLY A 35 3.80 -0.66 -2.95
C GLY A 35 4.12 -2.02 -2.38
N VAL A 36 4.89 -2.08 -1.30
CA VAL A 36 5.25 -3.30 -0.58
C VAL A 36 4.55 -3.29 0.77
N THR A 37 3.69 -4.27 1.03
CA THR A 37 3.05 -4.42 2.34
C THR A 37 4.10 -4.90 3.35
N LEU A 38 4.43 -4.03 4.31
CA LEU A 38 5.41 -4.30 5.37
C LEU A 38 4.75 -4.87 6.63
N ASP A 39 3.53 -4.44 6.93
CA ASP A 39 2.77 -4.88 8.10
C ASP A 39 1.26 -4.64 7.89
N ILE A 40 0.43 -5.37 8.61
CA ILE A 40 -1.04 -5.25 8.57
C ILE A 40 -1.55 -5.04 9.99
N ASP A 41 -2.30 -3.97 10.20
CA ASP A 41 -2.92 -3.70 11.50
C ASP A 41 -4.09 -4.64 11.74
N LYS A 42 -3.83 -5.74 12.45
CA LYS A 42 -4.81 -6.79 12.77
C LYS A 42 -6.05 -6.27 13.50
N SER A 43 -5.95 -5.14 14.21
CA SER A 43 -7.10 -4.52 14.89
C SER A 43 -8.12 -3.94 13.91
N THR A 44 -7.68 -3.59 12.70
CA THR A 44 -8.52 -2.96 11.66
C THR A 44 -9.06 -3.96 10.63
N VAL A 45 -8.57 -5.20 10.61
CA VAL A 45 -8.98 -6.22 9.63
C VAL A 45 -10.49 -6.45 9.64
N ASN A 46 -11.09 -6.47 10.83
CA ASN A 46 -12.52 -6.68 11.02
C ASN A 46 -13.35 -5.38 11.00
N ARG A 47 -12.73 -4.21 10.83
CA ARG A 47 -13.45 -2.92 10.79
C ARG A 47 -14.19 -2.80 9.46
N PRO A 48 -15.50 -2.59 9.42
CA PRO A 48 -16.26 -2.58 8.16
C PRO A 48 -15.72 -1.57 7.13
N GLU A 49 -15.29 -0.39 7.57
CA GLU A 49 -14.90 0.72 6.70
C GLU A 49 -13.59 0.49 5.93
N SER A 50 -12.52 0.06 6.59
CA SER A 50 -11.19 -0.04 5.97
C SER A 50 -10.23 -0.88 6.81
N VAL A 51 -9.19 -1.38 6.14
CA VAL A 51 -8.04 -2.05 6.75
C VAL A 51 -6.83 -1.14 6.65
N ARG A 52 -6.09 -0.98 7.74
CA ARG A 52 -4.88 -0.18 7.79
C ARG A 52 -3.66 -1.07 7.57
N ILE A 53 -2.83 -0.68 6.60
CA ILE A 53 -1.61 -1.40 6.22
C ILE A 53 -0.41 -0.47 6.30
N LYS A 54 0.74 -1.01 6.69
CA LYS A 54 2.03 -0.34 6.63
C LYS A 54 2.65 -0.63 5.28
N LEU A 55 2.84 0.41 4.49
CA LEU A 55 3.21 0.29 3.10
C LEU A 55 4.57 0.94 2.84
N GLY A 56 5.46 0.18 2.23
CA GLY A 56 6.74 0.63 1.68
C GLY A 56 6.56 1.06 0.23
N CYS A 57 6.87 2.29 -0.12
CA CYS A 57 6.70 2.81 -1.48
C CYS A 57 7.86 3.71 -1.89
N ARG A 58 7.89 4.09 -3.17
CA ARG A 58 8.88 5.04 -3.69
C ARG A 58 8.60 6.47 -3.26
N ASP A 59 7.34 6.86 -3.17
CA ASP A 59 6.90 8.18 -2.75
C ASP A 59 5.57 8.03 -2.01
N ALA A 60 5.57 8.31 -0.70
CA ALA A 60 4.40 8.16 0.15
C ALA A 60 3.33 9.23 -0.13
N GLU A 61 3.69 10.32 -0.80
CA GLU A 61 2.77 11.41 -1.18
C GLU A 61 2.11 11.14 -2.55
N LYS A 62 2.63 10.18 -3.32
CA LYS A 62 2.13 9.80 -4.65
C LYS A 62 1.55 8.39 -4.70
N ILE A 63 1.05 7.89 -3.58
CA ILE A 63 0.29 6.64 -3.58
C ILE A 63 -1.01 6.90 -4.35
N PRO A 64 -1.33 6.09 -5.37
CA PRO A 64 -2.55 6.28 -6.14
C PRO A 64 -3.77 6.07 -5.23
N GLU A 65 -4.76 6.96 -5.35
CA GLU A 65 -6.00 6.89 -4.56
C GLU A 65 -6.85 5.66 -4.91
N LYS A 66 -6.63 5.08 -6.09
CA LYS A 66 -7.35 3.90 -6.59
C LYS A 66 -6.41 2.95 -7.34
N ALA A 67 -6.58 1.66 -7.14
CA ALA A 67 -5.95 0.62 -7.96
C ALA A 67 -6.92 -0.54 -8.19
N GLU A 68 -6.96 -1.03 -9.43
CA GLU A 68 -7.71 -2.22 -9.80
C GLU A 68 -6.88 -3.48 -9.51
N GLY A 69 -7.51 -4.50 -8.96
CA GLY A 69 -6.90 -5.82 -8.77
C GLY A 69 -7.93 -6.93 -8.82
N VAL A 70 -7.43 -8.17 -8.95
CA VAL A 70 -8.28 -9.36 -9.00
C VAL A 70 -8.34 -10.00 -7.62
N LEU A 71 -9.53 -10.18 -7.07
CA LEU A 71 -9.76 -10.81 -5.78
C LEU A 71 -10.67 -12.03 -5.93
N GLY A 72 -10.06 -13.20 -6.06
CA GLY A 72 -10.76 -14.41 -6.49
C GLY A 72 -11.02 -14.34 -8.00
N ASP A 73 -12.27 -14.34 -8.39
CA ASP A 73 -12.79 -14.35 -9.76
C ASP A 73 -13.35 -12.98 -10.22
N HIS A 74 -13.22 -11.95 -9.38
CA HIS A 74 -13.79 -10.61 -9.63
C HIS A 74 -12.69 -9.54 -9.71
N PHE A 75 -12.85 -8.60 -10.64
CA PHE A 75 -12.10 -7.35 -10.66
C PHE A 75 -12.71 -6.40 -9.63
N CYS A 76 -11.87 -5.80 -8.79
CA CYS A 76 -12.27 -4.88 -7.76
C CYS A 76 -11.42 -3.61 -7.83
N ASP A 77 -12.07 -2.47 -7.71
CA ASP A 77 -11.42 -1.19 -7.44
C ASP A 77 -11.17 -1.08 -5.94
N PHE A 78 -9.91 -0.94 -5.53
CA PHE A 78 -9.52 -0.65 -4.15
C PHE A 78 -9.14 0.81 -4.01
N PHE A 79 -9.53 1.42 -2.90
CA PHE A 79 -9.23 2.83 -2.63
C PHE A 79 -8.24 2.97 -1.49
N TYR A 80 -7.26 3.84 -1.67
CA TYR A 80 -6.15 4.05 -0.76
C TYR A 80 -6.16 5.48 -0.24
N SER A 81 -5.99 5.64 1.06
CA SER A 81 -5.84 6.95 1.70
C SER A 81 -4.65 6.93 2.64
N VAL A 82 -3.73 7.87 2.47
CA VAL A 82 -2.54 7.98 3.31
C VAL A 82 -2.96 8.52 4.67
N ASP A 83 -2.79 7.70 5.69
CA ASP A 83 -3.14 8.04 7.07
C ASP A 83 -1.98 8.75 7.78
N LYS A 84 -0.77 8.20 7.69
CA LYS A 84 0.42 8.80 8.30
C LYS A 84 1.71 8.37 7.61
N ILE A 85 2.53 9.33 7.19
CA ILE A 85 3.90 9.05 6.72
C ILE A 85 4.80 8.83 7.94
N LEU A 86 5.48 7.68 7.98
CA LEU A 86 6.41 7.31 9.05
C LEU A 86 7.87 7.59 8.67
N VAL A 87 8.24 7.31 7.42
CA VAL A 87 9.59 7.51 6.91
C VAL A 87 9.50 8.22 5.58
N LYS A 88 10.09 9.42 5.53
CA LYS A 88 10.28 10.23 4.32
C LYS A 88 11.77 10.32 4.01
N ASN A 89 12.22 9.50 3.08
CA ASN A 89 13.54 9.54 2.49
C ASN A 89 13.52 10.49 1.29
N PRO A 90 14.53 11.37 1.15
CA PRO A 90 14.64 12.22 -0.03
C PRO A 90 14.78 11.34 -1.28
N PRO A 91 14.15 11.72 -2.41
CA PRO A 91 14.42 11.07 -3.67
C PRO A 91 15.91 11.23 -3.96
N LYS A 92 16.63 10.12 -4.17
CA LYS A 92 17.98 10.22 -4.75
C LYS A 92 17.82 10.94 -6.08
N GLU A 93 18.52 12.06 -6.25
CA GLU A 93 18.61 12.78 -7.52
C GLU A 93 18.70 11.77 -8.66
N SER A 94 17.85 11.94 -9.66
CA SER A 94 18.04 11.30 -10.94
C SER A 94 19.47 11.58 -11.37
N VAL A 95 20.30 10.54 -11.44
CA VAL A 95 21.55 10.64 -12.19
C VAL A 95 21.12 10.92 -13.63
N THR A 96 21.11 12.20 -14.00
CA THR A 96 20.99 12.64 -15.37
C THR A 96 22.29 12.18 -16.02
N VAL A 97 22.25 11.03 -16.67
CA VAL A 97 23.34 10.63 -17.56
C VAL A 97 23.19 11.55 -18.78
N ALA A 98 24.04 12.57 -18.82
CA ALA A 98 24.23 13.43 -19.98
C ALA A 98 24.85 12.65 -21.15
#